data_AF-A0A2U8DZA8-F1
#
_entry.id   AF-A0A2U8DZA8-F1
#
_cell.length_a   1.000
_cell.length_b   1.000
_cell.length_c   1.000
_cell.angle_alpha   90.00
_cell.angle_beta   90.00
_cell.angle_gamma   90.00
#
_symmetry.space_group_name_H-M   'P 1'
#
loop_
_entity.id
_entity.type
_entity.pdbx_description
1 polymer ?
#
loop_
_entity_poly.entity_id
_entity_poly.type
_entity_poly.pdbx_seq_one_letter_code
_entity_poly.pdbx_strand_id
1 'polypeptide(L)'
;MKKNITLIALVAAFSCLSFVARGDSVGVIAQTESSATEGNRGEIRAPALAPMTFDSFINPNWEGWKDRAIAYGMKSGKVPLPFMFNATISTDSTLVVRGENTFKKRWGLHVFEGYAKDCRSRITMILNKHIEEGLPVAEMYYYAAGYGQGLKAYNWFRIGSDVPYHSFLFGRDRAIFYGNVEMQNLFSLASIGTGDLRDTFPTKAERAAIAEEFNKTHSRADYENDADYRHARSGEAYKEELKWVKKEAIKKAPDGSIFYDTDIGAVVVKVRGKWMKMPLESLGDDYPHNAVTSGN
;
A
#
# COMPACT_ATOMS: atom_id res chain seq x y z
N MET A 1 5.06 -49.73 -28.30
CA MET A 1 3.67 -49.55 -27.86
C MET A 1 3.51 -48.09 -27.44
N LYS A 2 3.16 -47.17 -28.34
CA LYS A 2 1.80 -46.65 -28.60
C LYS A 2 0.98 -46.37 -27.32
N LYS A 3 0.83 -45.08 -26.97
CA LYS A 3 -0.46 -44.36 -27.07
C LYS A 3 -0.27 -42.84 -26.97
N ASN A 4 -0.48 -42.18 -28.11
CA ASN A 4 -0.96 -40.80 -28.21
C ASN A 4 -2.38 -40.73 -27.66
N ILE A 5 -2.75 -39.64 -26.97
CA ILE A 5 -4.09 -39.08 -27.07
C ILE A 5 -3.96 -37.55 -27.20
N THR A 6 -4.61 -37.06 -28.24
CA THR A 6 -4.65 -35.69 -28.74
C THR A 6 -5.86 -34.96 -28.15
N LEU A 7 -5.62 -33.72 -27.71
CA LEU A 7 -6.43 -32.49 -27.85
C LEU A 7 -7.97 -32.56 -27.79
N ILE A 8 -8.59 -31.77 -26.90
CA ILE A 8 -9.76 -30.91 -27.22
C ILE A 8 -9.66 -29.61 -26.40
N ALA A 9 -9.62 -28.48 -27.10
CA ALA A 9 -9.89 -27.15 -26.57
C ALA A 9 -11.40 -26.89 -26.55
N LEU A 10 -11.91 -26.15 -25.57
CA LEU A 10 -13.19 -25.45 -25.72
C LEU A 10 -13.17 -24.09 -25.01
N VAL A 11 -13.32 -23.06 -25.84
CA VAL A 11 -13.67 -21.68 -25.52
C VAL A 11 -15.20 -21.59 -25.45
N ALA A 12 -15.76 -20.94 -24.42
CA ALA A 12 -17.03 -20.20 -24.46
C ALA A 12 -17.23 -19.56 -23.07
N ALA A 13 -17.12 -18.24 -22.90
CA ALA A 13 -18.05 -17.18 -23.31
C ALA A 13 -19.21 -16.96 -22.30
N PHE A 14 -19.21 -15.74 -21.77
CA PHE A 14 -20.29 -15.03 -21.09
C PHE A 14 -21.65 -15.20 -21.77
N SER A 15 -22.73 -15.36 -20.98
CA SER A 15 -23.86 -14.40 -20.89
C SER A 15 -25.12 -14.97 -20.19
N CYS A 16 -25.69 -14.13 -19.32
CA CYS A 16 -27.12 -13.91 -18.98
C CYS A 16 -28.09 -15.10 -18.76
N LEU A 17 -28.73 -15.19 -17.59
CA LEU A 17 -30.04 -14.56 -17.31
C LEU A 17 -30.55 -14.83 -15.88
N SER A 18 -31.37 -13.89 -15.45
CA SER A 18 -31.98 -13.63 -14.14
C SER A 18 -33.05 -14.64 -13.70
N PHE A 19 -33.28 -14.78 -12.39
CA PHE A 19 -34.64 -14.93 -11.83
C PHE A 19 -34.76 -14.32 -10.42
N VAL A 20 -35.98 -13.87 -10.16
CA VAL A 20 -36.51 -12.96 -9.12
C VAL A 20 -36.98 -13.74 -7.88
N ALA A 21 -36.87 -13.17 -6.66
CA ALA A 21 -38.01 -12.84 -5.76
C ALA A 21 -37.68 -12.71 -4.25
N ARG A 22 -38.23 -11.62 -3.66
CA ARG A 22 -38.87 -11.41 -2.33
C ARG A 22 -38.10 -11.77 -1.05
N GLY A 23 -37.82 -10.82 -0.16
CA GLY A 23 -38.72 -10.24 0.87
C GLY A 23 -38.04 -10.51 2.23
N ASP A 24 -38.11 -9.77 3.34
CA ASP A 24 -38.83 -8.59 3.78
C ASP A 24 -37.94 -7.82 4.79
N SER A 25 -38.33 -6.58 5.04
CA SER A 25 -37.90 -5.59 6.04
C SER A 25 -37.66 -6.08 7.48
N VAL A 26 -36.85 -5.34 8.26
CA VAL A 26 -37.23 -4.51 9.45
C VAL A 26 -35.94 -3.89 10.06
N GLY A 27 -36.00 -2.61 10.47
CA GLY A 27 -34.91 -1.89 11.16
C GLY A 27 -34.86 -2.16 12.70
N VAL A 28 -34.26 -1.40 13.63
CA VAL A 28 -33.71 -0.04 13.64
C VAL A 28 -33.18 0.21 15.15
N ILE A 29 -31.88 0.57 15.46
CA ILE A 29 -31.07 1.35 16.55
C ILE A 29 -31.63 1.84 17.95
N ALA A 30 -30.68 2.04 18.89
CA ALA A 30 -30.50 2.83 20.14
C ALA A 30 -31.38 4.08 20.49
N GLN A 31 -31.26 4.83 21.61
CA GLN A 31 -30.45 4.93 22.85
C GLN A 31 -31.10 6.07 23.69
N THR A 32 -30.90 6.17 25.02
CA THR A 32 -30.27 7.33 25.72
C THR A 32 -30.53 7.37 27.24
N GLU A 33 -29.48 7.77 27.98
CA GLU A 33 -29.42 8.06 29.42
C GLU A 33 -29.88 9.50 29.74
N SER A 34 -30.39 9.70 30.96
CA SER A 34 -30.72 11.00 31.56
C SER A 34 -30.01 11.15 32.91
N SER A 35 -29.36 12.30 33.11
CA SER A 35 -28.78 12.78 34.36
C SER A 35 -29.84 13.37 35.30
N ALA A 36 -29.85 13.00 36.58
CA ALA A 36 -30.77 13.52 37.60
C ALA A 36 -30.03 14.26 38.73
N THR A 37 -30.61 15.39 39.16
CA THR A 37 -30.37 16.08 40.44
C THR A 37 -31.42 15.67 41.48
N GLU A 38 -31.02 15.61 42.74
CA GLU A 38 -31.76 15.05 43.89
C GLU A 38 -33.00 15.83 44.34
N GLY A 39 -34.04 15.10 44.78
CA GLY A 39 -35.15 15.65 45.56
C GLY A 39 -36.25 14.64 45.91
N ASN A 40 -36.36 14.32 47.20
CA ASN A 40 -37.49 13.71 47.94
C ASN A 40 -37.81 12.20 47.83
N ARG A 41 -37.67 11.52 48.99
CA ARG A 41 -38.15 10.15 49.25
C ARG A 41 -39.65 10.16 49.57
N GLY A 42 -40.45 9.73 48.59
CA GLY A 42 -41.75 9.11 48.80
C GLY A 42 -41.74 7.77 48.06
N GLU A 43 -42.25 6.70 48.66
CA GLU A 43 -42.44 5.42 47.97
C GLU A 43 -43.45 5.59 46.83
N ILE A 44 -42.95 5.95 45.65
CA ILE A 44 -43.70 5.89 44.41
C ILE A 44 -43.47 4.48 43.86
N ARG A 45 -44.48 3.62 43.92
CA ARG A 45 -44.51 2.38 43.11
C ARG A 45 -44.27 2.79 41.66
N ALA A 46 -43.08 2.49 41.12
CA ALA A 46 -42.76 2.76 39.74
C ALA A 46 -43.82 2.06 38.86
N PRO A 47 -44.48 2.76 37.92
CA PRO A 47 -45.31 2.09 36.95
C PRO A 47 -44.43 1.08 36.21
N ALA A 48 -44.96 -0.11 35.92
CA ALA A 48 -44.24 -1.10 35.13
C ALA A 48 -43.72 -0.41 33.86
N LEU A 49 -42.39 -0.34 33.72
CA LEU A 49 -41.76 0.25 32.54
C LEU A 49 -42.32 -0.48 31.33
N ALA A 50 -43.04 0.25 30.48
CA ALA A 50 -43.39 -0.24 29.16
C ALA A 50 -42.10 -0.74 28.49
N PRO A 51 -42.13 -1.86 27.75
CA PRO A 51 -40.94 -2.40 27.11
C PRO A 51 -40.25 -1.29 26.31
N MET A 52 -39.00 -0.99 26.66
CA MET A 52 -38.20 0.04 26.01
C MET A 52 -37.94 -0.41 24.56
N THR A 53 -38.70 0.15 23.63
CA THR A 53 -38.49 -0.05 22.20
C THR A 53 -37.26 0.76 21.79
N PHE A 54 -36.20 0.07 21.39
CA PHE A 54 -35.06 0.70 20.72
C PHE A 54 -35.44 0.85 19.24
N ASP A 55 -35.54 2.09 18.76
CA ASP A 55 -35.73 2.37 17.34
C ASP A 55 -34.63 3.29 16.72
N SER A 56 -33.97 2.82 15.66
CA SER A 56 -33.04 3.55 14.76
C SER A 56 -33.76 4.53 13.94
N PHE A 57 -33.64 5.75 14.38
CA PHE A 57 -33.84 6.82 13.45
C PHE A 57 -32.45 7.36 13.14
N ILE A 58 -32.18 7.44 11.84
CA ILE A 58 -31.07 8.27 11.39
C ILE A 58 -31.44 9.67 11.84
N ASN A 59 -30.61 10.29 12.66
CA ASN A 59 -30.78 11.70 12.99
C ASN A 59 -30.21 12.51 11.81
N PRO A 60 -31.03 13.12 10.93
CA PRO A 60 -30.53 13.87 9.78
C PRO A 60 -29.83 15.16 10.20
N ASN A 61 -30.09 15.58 11.43
CA ASN A 61 -29.53 16.77 12.06
C ASN A 61 -28.32 16.42 12.95
N TRP A 62 -27.82 15.18 12.89
CA TRP A 62 -26.63 14.80 13.64
C TRP A 62 -25.44 15.65 13.20
N GLU A 63 -24.79 16.30 14.15
CA GLU A 63 -23.70 17.23 13.87
C GLU A 63 -22.51 16.56 13.14
N GLY A 64 -22.34 15.25 13.32
CA GLY A 64 -21.35 14.45 12.59
C GLY A 64 -21.51 14.50 11.06
N TRP A 65 -22.71 14.82 10.53
CA TRP A 65 -22.91 15.03 9.09
C TRP A 65 -22.18 16.25 8.52
N LYS A 66 -21.70 17.17 9.36
CA LYS A 66 -20.85 18.28 8.92
C LYS A 66 -19.41 17.82 8.67
N ASP A 67 -19.02 16.68 9.23
CA ASP A 67 -17.71 16.09 8.98
C ASP A 67 -17.70 15.47 7.59
N ARG A 68 -16.85 16.01 6.71
CA ARG A 68 -16.62 15.49 5.35
C ARG A 68 -16.29 14.00 5.39
N ALA A 69 -15.71 13.50 6.48
CA ALA A 69 -15.40 12.10 6.65
C ALA A 69 -16.58 11.15 6.80
N ILE A 70 -17.74 11.70 7.14
CA ILE A 70 -18.96 10.97 7.47
C ILE A 70 -20.02 11.23 6.39
N ALA A 71 -20.05 12.46 5.88
CA ALA A 71 -21.00 12.89 4.84
C ALA A 71 -20.63 12.44 3.43
N TYR A 72 -19.35 12.20 3.15
CA TYR A 72 -18.91 11.86 1.80
C TYR A 72 -19.45 10.49 1.38
N GLY A 73 -20.30 10.49 0.35
CA GLY A 73 -20.95 9.29 -0.18
C GLY A 73 -22.19 8.79 0.59
N MET A 74 -22.60 9.47 1.67
CA MET A 74 -23.74 9.06 2.50
C MET A 74 -24.87 10.09 2.48
N LYS A 75 -26.12 9.62 2.44
CA LYS A 75 -27.31 10.50 2.56
C LYS A 75 -27.68 10.62 4.03
N SER A 76 -27.77 11.85 4.56
CA SER A 76 -28.09 12.13 5.98
C SER A 76 -29.45 11.60 6.44
N GLY A 77 -30.33 11.21 5.51
CA GLY A 77 -31.59 10.52 5.78
C GLY A 77 -31.57 9.01 5.57
N LYS A 78 -30.40 8.34 5.50
CA LYS A 78 -30.29 6.88 5.31
C LYS A 78 -29.29 6.23 6.26
N VAL A 79 -29.63 5.05 6.82
CA VAL A 79 -28.76 4.29 7.73
C VAL A 79 -27.63 3.69 6.88
N PRO A 80 -26.36 3.96 7.19
CA PRO A 80 -25.27 3.35 6.45
C PRO A 80 -24.77 2.09 7.17
N LEU A 81 -25.26 0.92 6.77
CA LEU A 81 -24.71 -0.37 7.21
C LEU A 81 -24.84 -1.43 6.11
N PRO A 82 -23.81 -1.62 5.27
CA PRO A 82 -23.63 -2.88 4.59
C PRO A 82 -22.76 -3.79 5.46
N PHE A 83 -23.38 -4.76 6.15
CA PHE A 83 -22.67 -5.86 6.82
C PHE A 83 -22.37 -7.02 5.86
N MET A 84 -22.92 -6.95 4.64
CA MET A 84 -22.67 -7.87 3.54
C MET A 84 -22.90 -7.13 2.23
N PHE A 85 -22.02 -7.32 1.26
CA PHE A 85 -22.25 -6.96 -0.14
C PHE A 85 -22.30 -8.25 -0.94
N ASN A 86 -23.44 -8.55 -1.55
CA ASN A 86 -23.61 -9.67 -2.47
C ASN A 86 -23.61 -9.20 -3.95
N ALA A 87 -23.06 -8.01 -4.20
CA ALA A 87 -22.97 -7.37 -5.50
C ALA A 87 -21.68 -6.54 -5.62
N THR A 88 -21.29 -6.17 -6.85
CA THR A 88 -20.17 -5.26 -7.10
C THR A 88 -20.43 -3.91 -6.45
N ILE A 89 -19.47 -3.43 -5.65
CA ILE A 89 -19.45 -2.05 -5.16
C ILE A 89 -18.70 -1.21 -6.19
N SER A 90 -19.43 -0.39 -6.94
CA SER A 90 -18.85 0.63 -7.81
C SER A 90 -19.01 1.99 -7.14
N THR A 91 -17.89 2.66 -6.88
CA THR A 91 -17.84 3.94 -6.18
C THR A 91 -16.79 4.83 -6.84
N ASP A 92 -17.08 6.12 -6.96
CA ASP A 92 -16.14 7.18 -7.32
C ASP A 92 -15.29 7.65 -6.11
N SER A 93 -15.59 7.08 -4.94
CA SER A 93 -15.09 7.45 -3.63
C SER A 93 -14.23 6.34 -3.01
N THR A 94 -13.29 6.70 -2.12
CA THR A 94 -12.43 5.76 -1.39
C THR A 94 -13.20 4.77 -0.52
N LEU A 95 -12.83 3.48 -0.56
CA LEU A 95 -13.30 2.48 0.41
C LEU A 95 -12.42 2.48 1.66
N VAL A 96 -12.99 2.81 2.81
CA VAL A 96 -12.26 2.89 4.09
C VAL A 96 -12.81 1.88 5.09
N VAL A 97 -11.98 0.93 5.52
CA VAL A 97 -12.24 0.00 6.62
C VAL A 97 -11.68 0.59 7.91
N ARG A 98 -12.56 0.92 8.86
CA ARG A 98 -12.17 1.61 10.09
C ARG A 98 -11.80 0.62 11.20
N GLY A 99 -10.62 0.81 11.82
CA GLY A 99 -10.28 0.27 13.14
C GLY A 99 -11.02 1.00 14.28
N GLU A 100 -10.62 0.75 15.53
CA GLU A 100 -11.33 1.17 16.76
C GLU A 100 -11.60 2.69 16.87
N ASN A 101 -10.78 3.57 16.27
CA ASN A 101 -10.97 5.02 16.29
C ASN A 101 -11.39 5.58 14.90
N THR A 102 -12.46 6.38 14.87
CA THR A 102 -13.19 6.78 13.66
C THR A 102 -12.90 8.19 13.13
N PHE A 103 -12.17 9.06 13.85
CA PHE A 103 -12.21 10.52 13.60
C PHE A 103 -11.01 11.16 12.83
N LYS A 104 -9.94 10.43 12.44
CA LYS A 104 -8.72 11.04 11.86
C LYS A 104 -8.17 10.33 10.60
N LYS A 105 -8.93 10.28 9.50
CA LYS A 105 -8.56 9.52 8.29
C LYS A 105 -8.49 10.41 7.03
N ARG A 106 -7.62 10.06 6.08
CA ARG A 106 -7.18 10.92 4.97
C ARG A 106 -8.05 10.72 3.70
N TRP A 107 -8.07 11.75 2.85
CA TRP A 107 -8.83 11.82 1.59
C TRP A 107 -7.87 12.04 0.42
N GLY A 108 -8.17 11.53 -0.79
CA GLY A 108 -7.37 11.74 -2.01
C GLY A 108 -7.42 10.53 -2.95
N LEU A 109 -6.38 10.35 -3.79
CA LEU A 109 -6.17 9.27 -4.79
C LEU A 109 -6.15 7.82 -4.23
N HIS A 110 -6.55 7.66 -2.97
CA HIS A 110 -6.64 6.40 -2.27
C HIS A 110 -7.90 5.67 -2.71
N VAL A 111 -7.76 4.42 -3.11
CA VAL A 111 -8.88 3.55 -3.50
C VAL A 111 -9.31 2.68 -2.33
N PHE A 112 -8.36 2.25 -1.50
CA PHE A 112 -8.61 1.44 -0.32
C PHE A 112 -7.73 1.87 0.86
N GLU A 113 -8.33 2.03 2.04
CA GLU A 113 -7.61 2.15 3.31
C GLU A 113 -8.14 1.18 4.35
N GLY A 114 -7.27 0.34 4.90
CA GLY A 114 -7.61 -0.58 6.00
C GLY A 114 -6.74 -0.29 7.22
N TYR A 115 -7.35 0.08 8.34
CA TYR A 115 -6.62 0.39 9.56
C TYR A 115 -6.43 -0.86 10.43
N ALA A 116 -5.22 -1.03 10.96
CA ALA A 116 -4.94 -2.06 11.95
C ALA A 116 -5.61 -1.76 13.30
N LYS A 117 -5.65 -2.75 14.18
CA LYS A 117 -6.22 -2.63 15.53
C LYS A 117 -5.62 -1.47 16.32
N ASP A 118 -4.33 -1.22 16.16
CA ASP A 118 -3.61 -0.12 16.81
C ASP A 118 -4.07 1.29 16.38
N CYS A 119 -4.92 1.39 15.35
CA CYS A 119 -5.39 2.61 14.70
C CYS A 119 -4.28 3.55 14.18
N ARG A 120 -3.04 3.07 14.11
CA ARG A 120 -1.84 3.81 13.69
C ARG A 120 -1.26 3.25 12.41
N SER A 121 -1.30 1.94 12.27
CA SER A 121 -0.84 1.25 11.08
C SER A 121 -2.01 1.04 10.12
N ARG A 122 -1.75 1.09 8.81
CA ARG A 122 -2.78 0.92 7.78
C ARG A 122 -2.23 0.35 6.49
N ILE A 123 -2.96 -0.56 5.88
CA ILE A 123 -2.80 -0.86 4.46
C ILE A 123 -3.42 0.28 3.65
N THR A 124 -2.75 0.65 2.57
CA THR A 124 -3.20 1.70 1.66
C THR A 124 -2.98 1.24 0.23
N MET A 125 -4.03 1.36 -0.59
CA MET A 125 -3.98 1.20 -2.04
C MET A 125 -4.32 2.52 -2.70
N ILE A 126 -3.45 2.98 -3.59
CA ILE A 126 -3.54 4.28 -4.27
C ILE A 126 -3.38 4.05 -5.78
N LEU A 127 -4.06 4.85 -6.59
CA LEU A 127 -3.92 4.83 -8.04
C LEU A 127 -3.52 6.20 -8.56
N ASN A 128 -2.57 6.21 -9.51
CA ASN A 128 -2.17 7.37 -10.31
C ASN A 128 -1.75 8.60 -9.49
N LYS A 129 -1.18 8.38 -8.30
CA LYS A 129 -0.63 9.47 -7.47
C LYS A 129 0.75 9.92 -7.90
N HIS A 130 1.49 9.03 -8.51
CA HIS A 130 2.83 9.28 -9.00
C HIS A 130 2.97 8.71 -10.41
N ILE A 131 3.87 9.29 -11.19
CA ILE A 131 4.37 8.73 -12.44
C ILE A 131 5.80 8.25 -12.15
N GLU A 132 6.08 6.98 -12.38
CA GLU A 132 7.43 6.39 -12.28
C GLU A 132 7.74 5.67 -13.58
N GLU A 133 8.99 5.79 -14.05
CA GLU A 133 9.43 5.20 -15.33
C GLU A 133 8.51 5.56 -16.52
N GLY A 134 7.98 6.79 -16.51
CA GLY A 134 7.11 7.33 -17.56
C GLY A 134 5.65 6.88 -17.51
N LEU A 135 5.24 6.07 -16.52
CA LEU A 135 3.88 5.55 -16.40
C LEU A 135 3.26 5.87 -15.03
N PRO A 136 1.93 6.12 -14.97
CA PRO A 136 1.24 6.30 -13.70
C PRO A 136 1.24 4.99 -12.89
N VAL A 137 1.49 5.10 -11.59
CA VAL A 137 1.69 3.95 -10.71
C VAL A 137 0.45 3.65 -9.86
N ALA A 138 0.14 2.36 -9.76
CA ALA A 138 -0.71 1.80 -8.72
C ALA A 138 0.16 1.35 -7.56
N GLU A 139 -0.11 1.84 -6.35
CA GLU A 139 0.70 1.59 -5.18
C GLU A 139 -0.09 0.79 -4.14
N MET A 140 0.57 -0.17 -3.49
CA MET A 140 0.04 -0.84 -2.32
C MET A 140 1.13 -1.01 -1.27
N TYR A 141 0.87 -0.53 -0.05
CA TYR A 141 1.85 -0.61 1.03
C TYR A 141 1.19 -0.69 2.41
N TYR A 142 1.93 -1.25 3.38
CA TYR A 142 1.52 -1.26 4.79
C TYR A 142 2.27 -0.18 5.57
N TYR A 143 1.61 0.95 5.80
CA TYR A 143 2.18 2.10 6.50
C TYR A 143 2.00 1.98 8.01
N ALA A 144 3.04 2.34 8.77
CA ALA A 144 3.11 2.18 10.21
C ALA A 144 3.28 3.54 10.91
N ALA A 145 2.24 4.39 10.86
CA ALA A 145 2.32 5.79 11.28
C ALA A 145 2.74 5.97 12.76
N GLY A 146 2.54 4.95 13.58
CA GLY A 146 2.87 4.94 15.00
C GLY A 146 4.37 4.91 15.31
N TYR A 147 5.22 4.56 14.34
CA TYR A 147 6.67 4.41 14.54
C TYR A 147 7.50 5.54 13.91
N GLY A 148 6.85 6.61 13.44
CA GLY A 148 7.49 7.83 12.93
C GLY A 148 7.25 8.09 11.45
N GLN A 149 8.07 9.00 10.89
CA GLN A 149 8.12 9.34 9.46
C GLN A 149 9.47 8.87 8.90
N GLY A 150 9.50 8.35 7.67
CA GLY A 150 10.74 7.93 7.00
C GLY A 150 10.96 6.42 6.94
N LEU A 151 12.22 5.97 7.03
CA LEU A 151 12.60 4.60 6.66
C LEU A 151 11.86 3.49 7.43
N LYS A 152 11.49 3.76 8.69
CA LYS A 152 10.85 2.81 9.61
C LYS A 152 9.32 2.85 9.55
N ALA A 153 8.74 3.68 8.68
CA ALA A 153 7.31 3.90 8.63
C ALA A 153 6.55 2.85 7.79
N TYR A 154 7.19 1.75 7.42
CA TYR A 154 6.61 0.72 6.56
C TYR A 154 6.80 -0.66 7.20
N ASN A 155 5.68 -1.38 7.31
CA ASN A 155 5.60 -2.74 7.84
C ASN A 155 5.67 -3.77 6.71
N TRP A 156 5.79 -5.04 7.09
CA TRP A 156 5.70 -6.17 6.17
C TRP A 156 4.30 -6.35 5.61
N PHE A 157 4.19 -6.26 4.28
CA PHE A 157 3.02 -6.65 3.53
C PHE A 157 3.19 -8.07 2.99
N ARG A 158 2.21 -8.94 3.18
CA ARG A 158 2.31 -10.36 2.80
C ARG A 158 1.37 -10.68 1.65
N ILE A 159 1.87 -11.43 0.66
CA ILE A 159 1.09 -11.92 -0.48
C ILE A 159 1.17 -13.45 -0.52
N GLY A 160 0.01 -14.12 -0.57
CA GLY A 160 -0.12 -15.56 -0.82
C GLY A 160 -0.83 -16.35 0.28
N SER A 161 -0.44 -16.21 1.55
CA SER A 161 -1.00 -16.98 2.67
C SER A 161 -1.05 -16.17 3.97
N ASP A 162 -2.00 -16.45 4.85
CA ASP A 162 -2.07 -15.93 6.21
C ASP A 162 -1.16 -16.70 7.20
N VAL A 163 -0.67 -17.88 6.81
CA VAL A 163 0.25 -18.70 7.60
C VAL A 163 1.68 -18.13 7.54
N PRO A 164 2.38 -17.99 8.68
CA PRO A 164 3.79 -17.59 8.69
C PRO A 164 4.66 -18.50 7.81
N TYR A 165 5.63 -17.92 7.11
CA TYR A 165 6.60 -18.64 6.26
C TYR A 165 6.01 -19.35 5.02
N HIS A 166 4.73 -19.17 4.68
CA HIS A 166 4.05 -19.83 3.54
C HIS A 166 3.69 -18.85 2.40
N SER A 167 4.47 -17.77 2.24
CA SER A 167 4.07 -16.62 1.41
C SER A 167 5.27 -15.76 1.00
N PHE A 168 5.04 -14.65 0.30
CA PHE A 168 6.07 -13.64 0.05
C PHE A 168 5.82 -12.40 0.90
N LEU A 169 6.89 -11.87 1.51
CA LEU A 169 6.87 -10.66 2.32
C LEU A 169 7.52 -9.52 1.55
N PHE A 170 6.84 -8.38 1.52
CA PHE A 170 7.31 -7.15 0.90
C PHE A 170 7.33 -6.07 1.97
N GLY A 171 8.52 -5.54 2.23
CA GLY A 171 8.72 -4.30 2.97
C GLY A 171 9.09 -3.21 1.98
N ARG A 172 9.47 -2.05 2.51
CA ARG A 172 9.92 -0.94 1.69
C ARG A 172 11.31 -1.17 1.07
N ASP A 173 12.23 -1.76 1.83
CA ASP A 173 13.65 -1.91 1.49
C ASP A 173 14.09 -3.38 1.36
N ARG A 174 13.17 -4.32 1.53
CA ARG A 174 13.46 -5.75 1.46
C ARG A 174 12.23 -6.54 1.02
N ALA A 175 12.44 -7.54 0.19
CA ALA A 175 11.48 -8.60 -0.07
C ALA A 175 12.04 -9.95 0.41
N ILE A 176 11.18 -10.85 0.90
CA ILE A 176 11.56 -12.20 1.33
C ILE A 176 10.59 -13.18 0.67
N PHE A 177 11.15 -14.10 -0.10
CA PHE A 177 10.40 -15.15 -0.78
C PHE A 177 10.62 -16.48 -0.04
N TYR A 178 9.56 -17.07 0.55
CA TYR A 178 9.65 -18.37 1.25
C TYR A 178 9.39 -19.59 0.34
N GLY A 179 9.19 -19.37 -0.96
CA GLY A 179 8.90 -20.42 -1.94
C GLY A 179 9.78 -20.28 -3.19
N ASN A 180 9.46 -21.06 -4.23
CA ASN A 180 10.11 -20.93 -5.52
C ASN A 180 9.71 -19.61 -6.20
N VAL A 181 10.68 -18.94 -6.79
CA VAL A 181 10.47 -17.78 -7.68
C VAL A 181 10.98 -18.19 -9.06
N GLU A 182 10.08 -18.28 -10.03
CA GLU A 182 10.43 -18.49 -11.43
C GLU A 182 10.44 -17.13 -12.15
N MET A 183 11.61 -16.71 -12.64
CA MET A 183 11.77 -15.50 -13.44
C MET A 183 12.03 -15.91 -14.89
N GLN A 184 11.08 -15.61 -15.79
CA GLN A 184 11.15 -16.02 -17.20
C GLN A 184 11.77 -14.94 -18.12
N ASN A 185 11.96 -13.72 -17.60
CA ASN A 185 12.48 -12.58 -18.34
C ASN A 185 13.89 -12.21 -17.90
N LEU A 186 14.51 -11.26 -18.62
CA LEU A 186 15.79 -10.66 -18.24
C LEU A 186 15.71 -10.05 -16.84
N PHE A 187 16.63 -10.45 -15.97
CA PHE A 187 16.85 -9.82 -14.67
C PHE A 187 18.17 -9.06 -14.68
N SER A 188 18.08 -7.74 -14.54
CA SER A 188 19.26 -6.88 -14.43
C SER A 188 19.69 -6.77 -12.97
N LEU A 189 20.97 -7.06 -12.71
CA LEU A 189 21.56 -6.77 -11.39
C LEU A 189 21.63 -5.27 -11.19
N ALA A 190 21.52 -4.83 -9.95
CA ALA A 190 21.80 -3.44 -9.61
C ALA A 190 23.28 -3.13 -9.95
N SER A 191 23.47 -2.12 -10.79
CA SER A 191 24.77 -1.48 -11.04
C SER A 191 25.06 -0.53 -9.88
N ILE A 192 26.07 -0.86 -9.07
CA ILE A 192 26.40 -0.10 -7.87
C ILE A 192 27.89 0.25 -7.90
N GLY A 193 28.19 1.54 -7.95
CA GLY A 193 29.53 2.08 -7.75
C GLY A 193 29.67 2.85 -6.45
N THR A 194 30.87 3.35 -6.17
CA THR A 194 31.12 4.24 -5.03
C THR A 194 30.24 5.48 -5.04
N GLY A 195 29.90 6.02 -6.23
CA GLY A 195 28.96 7.14 -6.38
C GLY A 195 27.51 6.85 -5.97
N ASP A 196 27.13 5.56 -5.94
CA ASP A 196 25.80 5.09 -5.50
C ASP A 196 25.73 4.81 -3.99
N LEU A 197 26.83 5.03 -3.28
CA LEU A 197 26.97 4.68 -1.88
C LEU A 197 27.24 5.90 -1.03
N ARG A 198 26.70 5.86 0.19
CA ARG A 198 26.91 6.91 1.18
C ARG A 198 27.09 6.28 2.56
N ASP A 199 28.10 6.75 3.31
CA ASP A 199 28.43 6.16 4.60
C ASP A 199 27.50 6.61 5.73
N THR A 200 26.98 7.84 5.66
CA THR A 200 26.10 8.41 6.68
C THR A 200 24.72 8.73 6.13
N PHE A 201 23.70 8.61 6.98
CA PHE A 201 22.35 9.02 6.60
C PHE A 201 22.29 10.55 6.47
N PRO A 202 21.63 11.12 5.43
CA PRO A 202 21.65 12.56 5.19
C PRO A 202 21.00 13.34 6.34
N THR A 203 21.76 14.28 6.88
CA THR A 203 21.35 15.17 7.97
C THR A 203 20.28 16.18 7.52
N LYS A 204 19.64 16.85 8.48
CA LYS A 204 18.67 17.91 8.17
C LYS A 204 19.29 19.05 7.34
N ALA A 205 20.54 19.42 7.62
CA ALA A 205 21.25 20.47 6.90
C ALA A 205 21.54 20.05 5.45
N GLU A 206 22.00 18.80 5.24
CA GLU A 206 22.25 18.27 3.90
C GLU A 206 20.97 18.16 3.09
N ARG A 207 19.85 17.73 3.70
CA ARG A 207 18.54 17.74 3.03
C ARG A 207 18.11 19.14 2.62
N ALA A 208 18.39 20.15 3.45
CA ALA A 208 18.10 21.54 3.12
C ALA A 208 18.96 22.02 1.95
N ALA A 209 20.25 21.65 1.91
CA ALA A 209 21.15 21.96 0.80
C ALA A 209 20.72 21.27 -0.51
N ILE A 210 20.30 20.00 -0.46
CA ILE A 210 19.74 19.28 -1.62
C ILE A 210 18.48 20.00 -2.13
N ALA A 211 17.60 20.41 -1.22
CA ALA A 211 16.40 21.16 -1.59
C ALA A 211 16.74 22.53 -2.19
N GLU A 212 17.80 23.20 -1.72
CA GLU A 212 18.28 24.46 -2.30
C GLU A 212 18.83 24.25 -3.71
N GLU A 213 19.64 23.21 -3.93
CA GLU A 213 20.18 22.87 -5.25
C GLU A 213 19.09 22.54 -6.26
N PHE A 214 18.06 21.78 -5.84
CA PHE A 214 16.89 21.52 -6.65
C PHE A 214 16.20 22.82 -7.11
N ASN A 215 16.04 23.79 -6.21
CA ASN A 215 15.38 25.06 -6.52
C ASN A 215 16.19 25.93 -7.50
N LYS A 216 17.48 25.67 -7.73
CA LYS A 216 18.29 26.40 -8.73
C LYS A 216 17.94 26.01 -10.16
N THR A 217 17.47 24.77 -10.35
CA THR A 217 17.19 24.19 -11.67
C THR A 217 15.69 23.99 -11.92
N HIS A 218 14.88 24.03 -10.87
CA HIS A 218 13.43 23.83 -10.94
C HIS A 218 12.69 24.95 -10.22
N SER A 219 11.70 25.54 -10.89
CA SER A 219 10.77 26.51 -10.33
C SER A 219 9.50 25.83 -9.85
N ARG A 220 8.83 26.44 -8.86
CA ARG A 220 7.46 26.04 -8.50
C ARG A 220 6.54 26.06 -9.72
N ALA A 221 6.71 26.99 -10.66
CA ALA A 221 5.86 27.12 -11.84
C ALA A 221 5.92 25.92 -12.80
N ASP A 222 6.95 25.09 -12.70
CA ASP A 222 7.14 23.93 -13.58
C ASP A 222 6.22 22.74 -13.23
N TYR A 223 5.41 22.87 -12.17
CA TYR A 223 4.58 21.81 -11.62
C TYR A 223 3.11 22.22 -11.59
N GLU A 224 2.21 21.25 -11.78
CA GLU A 224 0.76 21.51 -11.78
C GLU A 224 0.27 22.04 -10.44
N ASN A 225 0.78 21.51 -9.32
CA ASN A 225 0.37 21.91 -7.98
C ASN A 225 1.52 21.90 -6.96
N ASP A 226 1.27 22.52 -5.79
CA ASP A 226 2.23 22.67 -4.70
C ASP A 226 2.67 21.34 -4.08
N ALA A 227 1.82 20.31 -4.15
CA ALA A 227 2.15 19.00 -3.61
C ALA A 227 3.20 18.31 -4.48
N ASP A 228 3.02 18.36 -5.80
CA ASP A 228 3.94 17.73 -6.76
C ASP A 228 5.32 18.38 -6.72
N TYR A 229 5.38 19.72 -6.67
CA TYR A 229 6.65 20.42 -6.47
C TYR A 229 7.37 19.98 -5.18
N ARG A 230 6.64 19.91 -4.05
CA ARG A 230 7.21 19.49 -2.77
C ARG A 230 7.64 18.03 -2.77
N HIS A 231 6.90 17.15 -3.44
CA HIS A 231 7.24 15.74 -3.59
C HIS A 231 8.49 15.56 -4.46
N ALA A 232 8.56 16.21 -5.62
CA ALA A 232 9.74 16.19 -6.49
C ALA A 232 10.98 16.67 -5.73
N ARG A 233 10.88 17.82 -5.04
CA ARG A 233 11.96 18.36 -4.20
C ARG A 233 12.39 17.41 -3.08
N SER A 234 11.43 16.71 -2.46
CA SER A 234 11.72 15.73 -1.40
C SER A 234 12.28 14.43 -1.96
N GLY A 235 11.94 14.09 -3.21
CA GLY A 235 12.45 12.95 -3.98
C GLY A 235 13.97 12.95 -4.09
N GLU A 236 14.58 14.11 -4.32
CA GLU A 236 16.04 14.23 -4.37
C GLU A 236 16.72 13.82 -3.06
N ALA A 237 16.13 14.21 -1.92
CA ALA A 237 16.63 13.76 -0.62
C ALA A 237 16.45 12.24 -0.44
N TYR A 238 15.37 11.65 -0.96
CA TYR A 238 15.14 10.21 -0.91
C TYR A 238 16.15 9.42 -1.76
N LYS A 239 16.62 9.97 -2.90
CA LYS A 239 17.71 9.37 -3.68
C LYS A 239 19.00 9.26 -2.86
N GLU A 240 19.34 10.29 -2.08
CA GLU A 240 20.49 10.26 -1.18
C GLU A 240 20.30 9.31 0.02
N GLU A 241 19.07 9.22 0.56
CA GLU A 241 18.73 8.20 1.55
C GLU A 241 18.93 6.78 0.99
N LEU A 242 18.55 6.56 -0.27
CA LEU A 242 18.69 5.26 -0.94
C LEU A 242 20.16 4.84 -1.06
N LYS A 243 21.09 5.77 -1.33
CA LYS A 243 22.53 5.48 -1.35
C LYS A 243 23.04 4.91 -0.02
N TRP A 244 22.56 5.47 1.09
CA TRP A 244 22.87 4.95 2.42
C TRP A 244 22.24 3.57 2.66
N VAL A 245 20.97 3.37 2.26
CA VAL A 245 20.30 2.06 2.37
C VAL A 245 21.05 0.98 1.57
N LYS A 246 21.50 1.28 0.35
CA LYS A 246 22.35 0.39 -0.47
C LYS A 246 23.64 0.01 0.26
N LYS A 247 24.34 0.99 0.85
CA LYS A 247 25.58 0.76 1.62
C LYS A 247 25.33 -0.18 2.80
N GLU A 248 24.28 0.06 3.57
CA GLU A 248 23.91 -0.79 4.71
C GLU A 248 23.51 -2.21 4.27
N ALA A 249 22.83 -2.34 3.13
CA ALA A 249 22.49 -3.64 2.54
C ALA A 249 23.75 -4.44 2.15
N ILE A 250 24.72 -3.82 1.47
CA ILE A 250 26.00 -4.45 1.10
C ILE A 250 26.79 -4.87 2.35
N LYS A 251 26.84 -4.00 3.37
CA LYS A 251 27.54 -4.29 4.64
C LYS A 251 26.95 -5.52 5.34
N LYS A 252 25.62 -5.63 5.37
CA LYS A 252 24.87 -6.71 6.05
C LYS A 252 24.58 -7.92 5.15
N ALA A 253 24.99 -7.87 3.89
CA ALA A 253 24.74 -8.91 2.91
C ALA A 253 25.22 -10.28 3.42
N PRO A 254 24.40 -11.34 3.39
CA PRO A 254 24.85 -12.69 3.67
C PRO A 254 25.71 -13.25 2.53
N ASP A 255 26.37 -14.38 2.78
CA ASP A 255 26.99 -15.17 1.71
C ASP A 255 25.93 -15.56 0.65
N GLY A 256 26.35 -15.59 -0.61
CA GLY A 256 25.48 -15.79 -1.78
C GLY A 256 24.88 -14.49 -2.36
N SER A 257 25.10 -13.34 -1.72
CA SER A 257 24.66 -12.04 -2.27
C SER A 257 25.47 -11.66 -3.50
N ILE A 258 24.81 -11.12 -4.53
CA ILE A 258 25.41 -10.72 -5.80
C ILE A 258 25.00 -9.29 -6.21
N PHE A 259 25.89 -8.56 -6.89
CA PHE A 259 25.56 -7.32 -7.60
C PHE A 259 26.62 -7.03 -8.69
N TYR A 260 26.35 -6.05 -9.56
CA TYR A 260 27.33 -5.58 -10.55
C TYR A 260 28.06 -4.35 -10.00
N ASP A 261 29.37 -4.47 -9.77
CA ASP A 261 30.22 -3.39 -9.29
C ASP A 261 30.75 -2.59 -10.49
N THR A 262 30.29 -1.34 -10.61
CA THR A 262 30.63 -0.47 -11.74
C THR A 262 32.06 0.08 -11.66
N ASP A 263 32.65 0.16 -10.47
CA ASP A 263 33.99 0.74 -10.30
C ASP A 263 35.07 -0.19 -10.84
N ILE A 264 34.81 -1.50 -10.79
CA ILE A 264 35.71 -2.54 -11.31
C ILE A 264 35.16 -3.25 -12.55
N GLY A 265 33.94 -2.91 -12.99
CA GLY A 265 33.28 -3.50 -14.16
C GLY A 265 33.07 -5.00 -14.05
N ALA A 266 32.61 -5.51 -12.90
CA ALA A 266 32.48 -6.95 -12.66
C ALA A 266 31.26 -7.32 -11.82
N VAL A 267 30.71 -8.50 -12.07
CA VAL A 267 29.78 -9.14 -11.13
C VAL A 267 30.58 -9.63 -9.91
N VAL A 268 30.12 -9.29 -8.71
CA VAL A 268 30.73 -9.73 -7.47
C VAL A 268 29.76 -10.57 -6.66
N VAL A 269 30.29 -11.56 -5.94
CA VAL A 269 29.55 -12.46 -5.06
C VAL A 269 30.20 -12.52 -3.69
N LYS A 270 29.40 -12.53 -2.63
CA LYS A 270 29.91 -12.71 -1.25
C LYS A 270 30.02 -14.19 -0.91
N VAL A 271 31.20 -14.64 -0.52
CA VAL A 271 31.49 -16.02 -0.12
C VAL A 271 32.39 -16.03 1.09
N ARG A 272 32.00 -16.77 2.14
CA ARG A 272 32.73 -16.88 3.41
C ARG A 272 33.08 -15.50 3.99
N GLY A 273 32.13 -14.57 3.93
CA GLY A 273 32.26 -13.21 4.42
C GLY A 273 33.08 -12.26 3.54
N LYS A 274 33.64 -12.70 2.41
CA LYS A 274 34.47 -11.88 1.51
C LYS A 274 33.78 -11.66 0.17
N TRP A 275 33.89 -10.45 -0.38
CA TRP A 275 33.47 -10.15 -1.74
C TRP A 275 34.52 -10.66 -2.73
N MET A 276 34.08 -11.45 -3.70
CA MET A 276 34.93 -12.03 -4.74
C MET A 276 34.38 -11.67 -6.12
N LYS A 277 35.27 -11.44 -7.08
CA LYS A 277 34.88 -11.28 -8.47
C LYS A 277 34.39 -12.61 -9.02
N MET A 278 33.26 -12.60 -9.71
CA MET A 278 32.78 -13.76 -10.46
C MET A 278 33.55 -13.84 -11.77
N PRO A 279 34.29 -14.93 -12.04
CA PRO A 279 34.97 -15.10 -13.32
C PRO A 279 33.91 -15.26 -14.42
N LEU A 280 33.98 -14.40 -15.43
CA LEU A 280 33.13 -14.45 -16.61
C LEU A 280 34.02 -14.59 -17.83
N GLU A 281 33.56 -15.36 -18.81
CA GLU A 281 34.22 -15.50 -20.11
C GLU A 281 33.44 -14.68 -21.14
N SER A 282 34.17 -14.05 -22.07
CA SER A 282 33.54 -13.39 -23.22
C SER A 282 32.88 -14.44 -24.09
N LEU A 283 31.67 -14.15 -24.56
CA LEU A 283 30.97 -15.01 -25.50
C LEU A 283 31.43 -14.77 -26.95
N GLY A 284 32.28 -13.77 -27.20
CA GLY A 284 32.74 -13.36 -28.53
C GLY A 284 31.72 -12.51 -29.29
N ASP A 285 32.19 -11.80 -30.33
CA ASP A 285 31.36 -10.88 -31.14
C ASP A 285 30.33 -11.64 -32.00
N ASP A 286 30.62 -12.91 -32.31
CA ASP A 286 29.73 -13.79 -33.08
C ASP A 286 28.67 -14.48 -32.21
N TYR A 287 28.59 -14.16 -30.90
CA TYR A 287 27.58 -14.77 -30.04
C TYR A 287 26.19 -14.42 -30.57
N PRO A 288 25.39 -15.41 -30.98
CA PRO A 288 24.10 -15.16 -31.57
C PRO A 288 23.18 -14.51 -30.54
N HIS A 289 22.98 -13.20 -30.63
CA HIS A 289 21.92 -12.47 -29.93
C HIS A 289 20.53 -12.83 -30.49
N ASN A 290 20.26 -14.12 -30.80
CA ASN A 290 19.09 -14.61 -31.52
C ASN A 290 17.74 -14.36 -30.79
N ALA A 291 17.72 -13.54 -29.73
CA ALA A 291 16.53 -13.02 -29.08
C ALA A 291 16.34 -11.49 -29.22
N VAL A 292 17.21 -10.77 -29.95
CA VAL A 292 17.06 -9.31 -30.18
C VAL A 292 17.21 -8.99 -31.67
N THR A 293 16.30 -9.54 -32.49
CA THR A 293 15.89 -8.87 -33.72
C THR A 293 14.38 -9.06 -33.92
N SER A 294 13.68 -7.93 -34.07
CA SER A 294 12.28 -7.74 -34.47
C SER A 294 11.18 -8.13 -33.46
N GLY A 295 10.16 -7.30 -33.18
CA GLY A 295 9.67 -6.17 -33.97
C GLY A 295 8.87 -5.15 -33.16
N ASN A 296 8.74 -3.98 -33.81
CA ASN A 296 7.88 -2.80 -33.61
C ASN A 296 6.93 -2.78 -32.41
#